data_AF-A0A9P6CNL6-F1
#
_entry.id   AF-A0A9P6CNL6-F1
#
_cell.length_a   1.000
_cell.length_b   1.000
_cell.length_c   1.000
_cell.angle_alpha   90.00
_cell.angle_beta   90.00
_cell.angle_gamma   90.00
#
_symmetry.space_group_name_H-M   'P 1'
#
loop_
_entity.id
_entity.type
_entity.pdbx_description
1 polymer ?
#
loop_
_entity_poly.entity_id
_entity_poly.type
_entity_poly.pdbx_seq_one_letter_code
_entity_poly.pdbx_strand_id
1 'polypeptide(L)'
;MADVELNQWFFSGDVVFTYLALAGATCTVYDYITTLDIEIEVVWNRPKWKMPQGLFFLNRYAGLGWQMCVIILCWCHLSFRSHIVDSCRFSSSCAFRLPFA
;
A
#
# COMPACT_ATOMS: atom_id res chain seq x y z
N MET A 1 15.34 -27.14 -2.01
CA MET A 1 14.70 -27.12 -0.67
C MET A 1 14.97 -25.81 0.06
N ALA A 2 16.22 -25.34 0.18
CA ALA A 2 16.56 -24.05 0.80
C ALA A 2 16.01 -22.81 0.04
N ASP A 3 15.82 -22.93 -1.27
CA ASP A 3 15.19 -21.92 -2.14
C ASP A 3 13.70 -21.72 -1.86
N VAL A 4 12.99 -22.78 -1.44
CA VAL A 4 11.55 -22.71 -1.16
C VAL A 4 11.29 -22.01 0.17
N GLU A 5 12.10 -22.28 1.20
CA GLU A 5 11.95 -21.62 2.51
C GLU A 5 12.29 -20.12 2.44
N LEU A 6 13.36 -19.74 1.72
CA LEU A 6 13.72 -18.35 1.53
C LEU A 6 12.58 -17.56 0.88
N ASN A 7 11.93 -18.15 -0.14
CA ASN A 7 10.79 -17.53 -0.83
C ASN A 7 9.59 -17.35 0.10
N GLN A 8 9.30 -18.30 1.00
CA GLN A 8 8.19 -18.18 1.97
C GLN A 8 8.42 -17.07 3.01
N TRP A 9 9.64 -16.92 3.52
CA TRP A 9 9.99 -15.84 4.45
C TRP A 9 9.86 -14.47 3.80
N PHE A 10 10.38 -14.31 2.59
CA PHE A 10 10.21 -13.08 1.82
C PHE A 10 8.73 -12.76 1.58
N PHE A 11 7.94 -13.76 1.18
CA PHE A 11 6.50 -13.57 0.92
C PHE A 11 5.74 -13.13 2.17
N SER A 12 6.07 -13.72 3.32
CA SER A 12 5.45 -13.39 4.60
C SER A 12 5.79 -11.97 5.05
N GLY A 13 7.02 -11.50 4.77
CA GLY A 13 7.41 -10.11 5.01
C GLY A 13 6.59 -9.14 4.17
N ASP A 14 6.52 -9.35 2.85
CA ASP A 14 5.87 -8.43 1.90
C ASP A 14 4.39 -8.20 2.22
N VAL A 15 3.66 -9.26 2.58
CA VAL A 15 2.24 -9.15 2.96
C VAL A 15 2.07 -8.39 4.28
N VAL A 16 2.90 -8.65 5.28
CA VAL A 16 2.84 -7.97 6.58
C VAL A 16 3.09 -6.48 6.43
N PHE A 17 4.09 -6.08 5.63
CA PHE A 17 4.36 -4.66 5.33
C PHE A 17 3.17 -3.99 4.63
N THR A 18 2.51 -4.70 3.73
CA THR A 18 1.35 -4.15 3.00
C THR A 18 0.15 -3.92 3.91
N TYR A 19 -0.16 -4.87 4.80
CA TYR A 19 -1.22 -4.70 5.79
C TYR A 19 -0.91 -3.62 6.81
N LEU A 20 0.36 -3.51 7.25
CA LEU A 20 0.80 -2.43 8.14
C LEU A 20 0.71 -1.05 7.47
N ALA A 21 1.12 -0.95 6.20
CA ALA A 21 1.00 0.29 5.44
C ALA A 21 -0.47 0.70 5.25
N LEU A 22 -1.35 -0.26 4.97
CA LEU A 22 -2.79 -0.03 4.86
C LEU A 22 -3.38 0.42 6.20
N ALA A 23 -3.04 -0.25 7.30
CA ALA A 23 -3.49 0.13 8.64
C ALA A 23 -3.01 1.54 9.01
N GLY A 24 -1.75 1.86 8.74
CA GLY A 24 -1.19 3.20 8.94
C GLY A 24 -1.94 4.26 8.13
N ALA A 25 -2.17 4.02 6.84
CA ALA A 25 -2.94 4.93 6.00
C ALA A 25 -4.38 5.11 6.49
N THR A 26 -5.05 4.06 6.95
CA THR A 26 -6.41 4.19 7.52
C THR A 26 -6.43 5.04 8.79
N CYS A 27 -5.46 4.86 9.69
CA CYS A 27 -5.34 5.69 10.90
C CYS A 27 -5.08 7.15 10.54
N THR A 28 -4.20 7.39 9.57
CA THR A 28 -3.87 8.72 9.07
C THR A 28 -5.09 9.39 8.42
N VAL A 29 -5.84 8.69 7.56
CA VAL A 29 -7.12 9.17 6.99
C VAL A 29 -8.15 9.47 8.08
N TYR A 30 -8.25 8.61 9.08
CA TYR A 30 -9.16 8.83 10.20
C TYR A 30 -8.84 10.11 10.98
N ASP A 31 -7.56 10.33 11.29
CA ASP A 31 -7.08 11.55 11.94
C ASP A 31 -7.35 12.82 11.10
N TYR A 32 -7.31 12.70 9.77
CA TYR A 32 -7.70 13.78 8.88
C TYR A 32 -9.18 14.13 8.98
N ILE A 33 -10.06 13.13 9.00
CA ILE A 33 -11.51 13.35 9.06
C ILE A 33 -11.91 14.00 10.39
N THR A 34 -11.32 13.57 11.51
CA THR A 34 -11.65 14.12 12.83
C THR A 34 -11.18 15.55 13.04
N THR A 35 -10.11 15.97 12.36
CA THR A 35 -9.57 17.34 12.49
C THR A 35 -10.07 18.31 11.42
N LEU A 36 -10.71 17.81 10.36
CA LEU A 36 -11.20 18.58 9.22
C LEU A 36 -12.22 19.67 9.61
N ASP A 37 -13.07 19.37 10.59
CA ASP A 37 -14.11 20.28 11.08
C ASP A 37 -13.49 21.60 11.60
N ILE A 38 -12.46 21.48 12.43
CA ILE A 38 -11.72 22.60 13.01
C ILE A 38 -10.90 23.32 11.93
N GLU A 39 -10.34 22.59 10.96
CA GLU A 39 -9.58 23.19 9.86
C GLU A 39 -10.47 24.05 8.96
N ILE A 40 -11.68 23.62 8.65
CA ILE A 40 -12.61 24.43 7.85
C ILE A 40 -12.95 25.73 8.58
N GLU A 41 -13.22 25.67 9.88
CA GLU A 41 -13.55 26.88 10.65
C GLU A 41 -12.36 27.86 10.75
N VAL A 42 -11.15 27.35 11.00
CA VAL A 42 -9.98 28.18 11.32
C VAL A 42 -9.14 28.55 10.11
N VAL A 43 -9.08 27.68 9.09
CA VAL A 43 -8.24 27.83 7.90
C VAL A 43 -9.07 28.37 6.74
N TRP A 44 -10.23 27.79 6.44
CA TRP A 44 -11.01 28.18 5.26
C TRP A 44 -11.74 29.51 5.44
N ASN A 45 -12.12 29.86 6.67
CA ASN A 45 -12.82 31.12 6.95
C ASN A 45 -11.88 32.34 7.06
N ARG A 46 -10.57 32.19 6.77
CA ARG A 46 -9.60 33.29 6.83
C ARG A 46 -9.74 34.19 5.59
N PRO A 47 -9.95 35.51 5.75
CA PRO A 47 -10.15 36.43 4.63
C PRO A 47 -8.87 36.76 3.83
N LYS A 48 -7.69 36.31 4.28
CA LYS A 48 -6.41 36.54 3.59
C LYS A 48 -5.68 35.21 3.41
N TRP A 49 -5.73 34.68 2.18
CA TRP A 49 -4.93 33.52 1.78
C TRP A 49 -3.45 33.84 1.94
N LYS A 50 -2.84 33.31 3.00
CA LYS A 50 -1.41 33.47 3.28
C LYS A 50 -0.67 32.24 2.73
N MET A 51 0.49 32.45 2.10
CA MET A 51 1.41 31.37 1.66
C MET A 51 1.56 30.17 2.62
N PRO A 52 1.71 30.34 3.94
CA PRO A 52 1.78 29.21 4.88
C PRO A 52 0.53 28.32 4.86
N GLN A 53 -0.63 28.85 4.49
CA GLN A 53 -1.87 28.09 4.37
C GLN A 53 -1.83 27.13 3.19
N GLY A 54 -1.33 27.59 2.04
CA GLY A 54 -1.11 26.75 0.87
C GLY A 54 -0.03 25.70 1.12
N LEU A 55 1.05 26.05 1.82
CA LEU A 55 2.10 25.12 2.19
C LEU A 55 1.60 24.03 3.17
N PHE A 56 0.70 24.41 4.08
CA PHE A 56 0.04 23.48 4.99
C PHE A 56 -0.83 22.46 4.22
N PHE A 57 -1.68 22.94 3.30
CA PHE A 57 -2.46 22.04 2.44
C PHE A 57 -1.58 21.15 1.56
N LEU A 58 -0.53 21.71 0.96
CA LEU A 58 0.38 20.94 0.13
C LEU A 58 1.05 19.82 0.94
N ASN A 59 1.62 20.14 2.10
CA ASN A 59 2.29 19.16 2.93
C ASN A 59 1.33 18.06 3.43
N ARG A 60 0.10 18.45 3.78
CA ARG A 60 -0.92 17.54 4.33
C ARG A 60 -1.50 16.60 3.27
N TYR A 61 -1.93 17.14 2.13
CA TYR A 61 -2.59 16.37 1.07
C TYR A 61 -1.60 15.69 0.11
N ALA A 62 -0.40 16.25 -0.11
CA ALA A 62 0.62 15.58 -0.90
C ALA A 62 1.21 14.38 -0.14
N GLY A 63 1.36 14.46 1.19
CA GLY A 63 1.77 13.33 2.03
C GLY A 63 0.78 12.17 1.96
N LEU A 64 -0.52 12.48 2.06
CA LEU A 64 -1.59 11.51 1.82
C LEU A 64 -1.54 10.89 0.43
N GLY A 65 -1.45 11.73 -0.61
CA GLY A 65 -1.37 11.27 -1.98
C GLY A 65 -0.18 10.33 -2.21
N TRP A 66 0.98 10.67 -1.64
CA TRP A 66 2.17 9.83 -1.70
C TRP A 66 1.96 8.48 -1.01
N GLN A 67 1.40 8.46 0.21
CA GLN A 67 1.10 7.22 0.92
C GLN A 67 0.12 6.33 0.13
N MET A 68 -0.93 6.92 -0.45
CA MET A 68 -1.90 6.17 -1.27
C MET A 68 -1.26 5.61 -2.54
N CYS A 69 -0.39 6.38 -3.21
CA CYS A 69 0.36 5.91 -4.36
C CYS A 69 1.25 4.70 -4.03
N VAL A 70 1.98 4.74 -2.91
CA VAL A 70 2.84 3.63 -2.48
C VAL A 70 2.02 2.36 -2.23
N ILE A 71 0.86 2.46 -1.56
CA ILE A 71 -0.02 1.32 -1.32
C ILE A 71 -0.53 0.72 -2.63
N ILE A 72 -0.98 1.56 -3.58
CA ILE A 72 -1.46 1.10 -4.89
C ILE A 72 -0.35 0.38 -5.65
N LEU A 73 0.86 0.94 -5.67
CA LEU A 73 2.02 0.32 -6.32
C LEU A 73 2.39 -1.02 -5.66
N CYS A 74 2.35 -1.10 -4.33
CA CYS A 74 2.62 -2.32 -3.59
C CYS A 74 1.56 -3.40 -3.87
N TRP A 75 0.28 -3.01 -3.91
CA TRP A 75 -0.83 -3.89 -4.28
C TRP A 75 -0.71 -4.40 -5.71
N CYS A 76 -0.37 -3.53 -6.67
CA CYS A 76 -0.12 -3.92 -8.06
C CYS A 76 1.04 -4.91 -8.17
N HIS A 77 2.14 -4.68 -7.44
CA HIS A 77 3.29 -5.57 -7.43
C HIS A 77 2.95 -6.95 -6.84
N LEU A 78 2.22 -6.99 -5.72
CA LEU A 78 1.77 -8.24 -5.10
C LEU A 78 0.79 -9.02 -5.99
N SER A 79 -0.16 -8.32 -6.62
CA SER A 79 -1.13 -8.92 -7.53
C SER A 79 -0.49 -9.50 -8.79
N PHE A 80 0.54 -8.84 -9.32
CA PHE A 80 1.32 -9.39 -10.44
C PHE A 80 2.10 -10.64 -10.01
N ARG A 81 2.66 -10.64 -8.79
CA ARG A 81 3.45 -11.76 -8.28
C ARG A 81 2.61 -13.00 -7.97
N SER A 82 1.39 -12.85 -7.44
CA SER A 82 0.49 -13.99 -7.18
C SER A 82 0.15 -14.74 -8.47
N HIS A 83 -0.18 -14.03 -9.55
CA HIS A 83 -0.45 -14.62 -10.87
C HIS A 83 0.73 -15.44 -11.43
N ILE A 84 1.98 -15.01 -11.20
CA ILE A 84 3.16 -15.75 -11.63
C ILE A 84 3.35 -17.03 -10.80
N VAL A 85 3.21 -16.95 -9.47
CA VAL A 85 3.37 -18.10 -8.58
C VAL A 85 2.33 -19.19 -8.88
N ASP A 86 1.09 -18.81 -9.15
CA ASP A 86 0.03 -19.77 -9.51
C ASP A 86 0.34 -20.47 -10.86
N SER A 87 0.89 -19.73 -11.82
CA SER A 87 1.33 -20.28 -13.11
C SER A 87 2.49 -21.27 -12.97
N CYS A 88 3.48 -20.96 -12.12
CA CYS A 88 4.60 -21.87 -11.82
C CYS A 88 4.18 -23.11 -11.02
N ARG A 89 3.23 -22.97 -10.08
CA ARG A 89 2.69 -24.09 -9.30
C ARG A 89 1.87 -25.05 -10.18
N PHE A 90 1.12 -24.52 -11.16
CA PHE A 90 0.43 -25.33 -12.16
C PHE A 90 1.41 -26.10 -13.04
N SER A 91 2.45 -25.43 -13.57
CA SER A 91 3.48 -26.06 -14.40
C SER A 91 4.24 -27.18 -13.68
N SER A 92 4.63 -26.97 -12.42
CA SER A 92 5.30 -27.99 -11.61
C SER A 92 4.39 -29.15 -11.19
N SER A 93 3.10 -28.91 -10.96
CA SER A 93 2.10 -29.99 -10.76
C SER A 93 1.88 -30.82 -12.03
N CYS A 94 1.92 -30.21 -13.21
CA CYS A 94 1.86 -30.94 -14.47
C CYS A 94 3.16 -31.71 -14.76
N ALA A 95 4.33 -31.14 -14.46
CA ALA A 95 5.62 -31.80 -14.63
C ALA A 95 5.81 -33.00 -13.70
N PHE A 96 5.27 -32.97 -12.48
CA PHE A 96 5.32 -34.09 -11.54
C PHE A 96 4.25 -35.17 -11.82
N ARG A 97 3.25 -34.89 -12.66
CA ARG A 97 2.16 -35.82 -13.02
C ARG A 97 2.34 -36.47 -14.40
N LEU A 98 3.50 -36.35 -15.03
CA LEU A 98 3.87 -37.22 -16.15
C LEU A 98 4.39 -38.55 -15.57
N PRO A 99 3.63 -39.66 -15.63
CA PRO A 99 4.24 -40.97 -15.45
C PRO A 99 5.24 -41.16 -16.58
N PHE A 100 6.42 -41.67 -16.23
CA PHE A 100 7.40 -42.25 -17.16
C PHE A 100 6.66 -42.91 -18.34
N ALA A 101 6.88 -42.37 -19.54
CA ALA A 101 6.68 -43.11 -20.78
C ALA A 101 7.93 -43.97 -21.03
#